data_AF-A0A261VQ70-F1
#
_entry.id   AF-A0A261VQ70-F1
#
_cell.length_a   1.000
_cell.length_b   1.000
_cell.length_c   1.000
_cell.angle_alpha   90.00
_cell.angle_beta   90.00
_cell.angle_gamma   90.00
#
_symmetry.space_group_name_H-M   'P 1'
#
loop_
_entity.id
_entity.type
_entity.pdbx_description
1 polymer ?
#
loop_
_entity_poly.entity_id
_entity_poly.type
_entity_poly.pdbx_seq_one_letter_code
_entity_poly.pdbx_strand_id
1 'polypeptide(L)'
;MPMLRRGLPLGWLLVAAALAPVHGTLAAADPLPEARAAYHAAQGDPGRLQAALALASDAVRQAPGDAEARLLRADIRTALHDYPQALADYQQVADADLPASRKMMQCLLRERVQPVPPPLDCYADAGRRYAAGGARPAGDPNYVMAQLLADTPEAGRLADALLEATPPGPEREIREMLFKDFDRARYLRSVLP
;
A
#
# COMPACT_ATOMS: atom_id res chain seq x y z
N MET A 1 67.47 2.28 -73.70
CA MET A 1 67.22 0.97 -73.04
C MET A 1 68.09 0.91 -71.80
N PRO A 2 67.71 0.16 -70.75
CA PRO A 2 66.46 0.19 -69.98
C PRO A 2 66.66 1.17 -68.78
N MET A 3 66.02 1.16 -67.59
CA MET A 3 64.86 0.46 -67.00
C MET A 3 63.95 1.50 -66.30
N LEU A 4 62.72 1.12 -65.95
CA LEU A 4 61.84 1.85 -65.02
C LEU A 4 62.23 1.57 -63.55
N ARG A 5 62.06 2.58 -62.68
CA ARG A 5 61.74 2.36 -61.25
C ARG A 5 60.38 3.00 -60.94
N ARG A 6 59.35 2.18 -60.76
CA ARG A 6 58.01 2.61 -60.34
C ARG A 6 58.00 2.79 -58.82
N GLY A 7 57.69 3.99 -58.34
CA GLY A 7 57.24 4.21 -56.96
C GLY A 7 55.72 4.18 -56.92
N LEU A 8 55.12 3.45 -55.97
CA LEU A 8 53.68 3.46 -55.74
C LEU A 8 53.30 4.71 -54.92
N PRO A 9 52.18 5.39 -55.22
CA PRO A 9 51.57 6.32 -54.27
C PRO A 9 50.86 5.54 -53.15
N LEU A 10 50.97 6.03 -51.92
CA LEU A 10 50.25 5.50 -50.76
C LEU A 10 48.74 5.76 -50.92
N GLY A 11 47.96 4.69 -51.13
CA GLY A 11 46.51 4.76 -51.08
C GLY A 11 46.01 4.94 -49.65
N TRP A 12 45.35 6.07 -49.37
CA TRP A 12 44.70 6.30 -48.08
C TRP A 12 43.42 5.46 -47.99
N LEU A 13 43.45 4.39 -47.21
CA LEU A 13 42.27 3.59 -46.86
C LEU A 13 41.47 4.30 -45.77
N LEU A 14 40.47 5.08 -46.17
CA LEU A 14 39.43 5.59 -45.26
C LEU A 14 38.49 4.45 -44.86
N VAL A 15 38.69 3.90 -43.67
CA VAL A 15 37.72 2.96 -43.05
C VAL A 15 36.57 3.79 -42.46
N ALA A 16 35.46 3.85 -43.17
CA ALA A 16 34.22 4.42 -42.64
C ALA A 16 33.61 3.45 -41.61
N ALA A 17 33.89 3.68 -40.33
CA ALA A 17 33.25 2.96 -39.24
C ALA A 17 31.76 3.37 -39.14
N ALA A 18 30.87 2.53 -39.67
CA ALA A 18 29.44 2.72 -39.52
C ALA A 18 29.02 2.47 -38.07
N LEU A 19 28.86 3.54 -37.30
CA LEU A 19 28.24 3.50 -35.98
C LEU A 19 26.74 3.20 -36.14
N ALA A 20 26.37 1.92 -36.05
CA ALA A 20 24.98 1.53 -35.93
C ALA A 20 24.41 2.06 -34.59
N PRO A 21 23.28 2.77 -34.59
CA PRO A 21 22.66 3.22 -33.35
C PRO A 21 22.18 2.01 -32.55
N VAL A 22 22.82 1.78 -31.40
CA VAL A 22 22.36 0.81 -30.40
C VAL A 22 21.07 1.33 -29.80
N HIS A 23 19.95 0.94 -30.40
CA HIS A 23 18.61 1.14 -29.85
C HIS A 23 18.41 0.18 -28.67
N GLY A 24 19.15 0.42 -27.59
CA GLY A 24 18.83 -0.14 -26.30
C GLY A 24 17.50 0.45 -25.86
N THR A 25 16.42 -0.31 -26.02
CA THR A 25 15.16 -0.01 -25.35
C THR A 25 15.42 -0.17 -23.85
N LEU A 26 15.78 0.93 -23.20
CA LEU A 26 15.60 1.07 -21.75
C LEU A 26 14.13 0.76 -21.50
N ALA A 27 13.85 -0.42 -20.94
CA ALA A 27 12.55 -0.70 -20.37
C ALA A 27 12.25 0.44 -19.37
N ALA A 28 11.05 0.99 -19.43
CA ALA A 28 10.64 2.00 -18.46
C ALA A 28 10.88 1.41 -17.06
N ALA A 29 11.63 2.12 -16.23
CA ALA A 29 11.93 1.64 -14.88
C ALA A 29 10.61 1.49 -14.13
N ASP A 30 10.45 0.34 -13.45
CA ASP A 30 9.30 0.11 -12.58
C ASP A 30 9.27 1.23 -11.52
N PRO A 31 8.21 2.07 -11.50
CA PRO A 31 8.12 3.19 -10.57
C PRO A 31 7.60 2.77 -9.19
N LEU A 32 7.17 1.51 -8.98
CA LEU A 32 6.60 1.06 -7.71
C LEU A 32 7.58 1.16 -6.52
N PRO A 33 8.87 0.78 -6.64
CA PRO A 33 9.83 0.96 -5.55
C PRO A 33 10.08 2.43 -5.21
N GLU A 34 10.09 3.32 -6.21
CA GLU A 34 10.27 4.76 -6.02
C GLU A 34 9.04 5.38 -5.33
N ALA A 35 7.83 5.02 -5.79
CA ALA A 35 6.58 5.42 -5.15
C ALA A 35 6.51 4.99 -3.68
N ARG A 36 6.93 3.75 -3.39
CA ARG A 36 7.00 3.19 -2.03
C ARG A 36 7.99 3.97 -1.16
N ALA A 37 9.20 4.23 -1.67
CA ALA A 37 10.20 5.02 -0.96
C ALA A 37 9.73 6.46 -0.69
N ALA A 38 9.10 7.11 -1.68
CA ALA A 38 8.53 8.45 -1.55
C ALA A 38 7.42 8.50 -0.49
N TYR A 39 6.51 7.52 -0.46
CA TYR A 39 5.45 7.43 0.55
C TYR A 39 6.02 7.29 1.97
N HIS A 40 6.95 6.35 2.19
CA HIS A 40 7.59 6.20 3.50
C HIS A 40 8.37 7.46 3.92
N ALA A 41 9.03 8.12 2.97
CA ALA A 41 9.78 9.34 3.25
C ALA A 41 8.87 10.55 3.55
N ALA A 42 7.62 10.57 3.07
CA ALA A 42 6.70 11.70 3.21
C ALA A 42 6.32 12.00 4.67
N GLN A 43 6.25 10.98 5.54
CA GLN A 43 5.94 11.13 6.98
C GLN A 43 4.65 11.93 7.28
N GLY A 44 3.66 11.87 6.38
CA GLY A 44 2.40 12.60 6.50
C GLY A 44 2.40 14.02 5.91
N ASP A 45 3.53 14.52 5.39
CA ASP A 45 3.56 15.82 4.69
C ASP A 45 2.69 15.78 3.42
N PRO A 46 1.66 16.64 3.28
CA PRO A 46 0.75 16.58 2.15
C PRO A 46 1.43 16.81 0.79
N GLY A 47 2.43 17.67 0.70
CA GLY A 47 3.15 17.94 -0.55
C GLY A 47 3.95 16.72 -1.03
N ARG A 48 4.63 16.04 -0.10
CA ARG A 48 5.40 14.83 -0.38
C ARG A 48 4.49 13.62 -0.61
N LEU A 49 3.34 13.55 0.05
CA LEU A 49 2.29 12.57 -0.24
C LEU A 49 1.72 12.77 -1.66
N GLN A 50 1.51 13.99 -2.13
CA GLN A 50 1.10 14.25 -3.52
C GLN A 50 2.18 13.83 -4.53
N ALA A 51 3.46 14.05 -4.23
CA ALA A 51 4.56 13.55 -5.06
C ALA A 51 4.59 12.00 -5.10
N ALA A 52 4.42 11.34 -3.96
CA ALA A 52 4.29 9.88 -3.89
C ALA A 52 3.04 9.37 -4.64
N LEU A 53 1.92 10.12 -4.59
CA LEU A 53 0.69 9.80 -5.31
C LEU A 53 0.87 9.84 -6.83
N ALA A 54 1.66 10.77 -7.35
CA ALA A 54 2.02 10.81 -8.77
C ALA A 54 2.77 9.55 -9.16
N LEU A 55 3.86 9.20 -8.45
CA LEU A 55 4.64 7.98 -8.70
C LEU A 55 3.79 6.69 -8.61
N ALA A 56 2.93 6.58 -7.60
CA ALA A 56 2.02 5.42 -7.47
C ALA A 56 0.94 5.40 -8.57
N SER A 57 0.51 6.56 -9.04
CA SER A 57 -0.40 6.67 -10.19
C SER A 57 0.27 6.28 -11.49
N ASP A 58 1.57 6.52 -11.63
CA ASP A 58 2.39 6.08 -12.77
C ASP A 58 2.58 4.56 -12.74
N ALA A 59 2.85 3.97 -11.57
CA ALA A 59 2.89 2.51 -11.38
C ALA A 59 1.60 1.83 -11.86
N VAL A 60 0.44 2.30 -11.40
CA VAL A 60 -0.87 1.75 -11.81
C VAL A 60 -1.17 1.97 -13.30
N ARG A 61 -0.63 3.01 -13.94
CA ARG A 61 -0.77 3.19 -15.41
C ARG A 61 0.13 2.24 -16.20
N GLN A 62 1.35 1.98 -15.73
CA GLN A 62 2.29 1.06 -16.39
C GLN A 62 1.89 -0.40 -16.21
N ALA A 63 1.41 -0.78 -15.03
CA ALA A 63 0.91 -2.12 -14.72
C ALA A 63 -0.55 -2.07 -14.18
N PRO A 64 -1.57 -1.90 -15.04
CA PRO A 64 -2.98 -1.88 -14.61
C PRO A 64 -3.50 -3.22 -14.04
N GLY A 65 -2.69 -4.28 -14.06
CA GLY A 65 -2.98 -5.54 -13.37
C GLY A 65 -2.45 -5.60 -11.94
N ASP A 66 -1.48 -4.76 -11.57
CA ASP A 66 -0.75 -4.85 -10.31
C ASP A 66 -1.64 -4.48 -9.10
N ALA A 67 -1.74 -5.42 -8.16
CA ALA A 67 -2.44 -5.23 -6.90
C ALA A 67 -1.62 -4.37 -5.92
N GLU A 68 -0.30 -4.55 -5.85
CA GLU A 68 0.57 -3.82 -4.93
C GLU A 68 0.65 -2.33 -5.29
N ALA A 69 0.75 -2.00 -6.58
CA ALA A 69 0.71 -0.62 -7.05
C ALA A 69 -0.62 0.08 -6.73
N ARG A 70 -1.76 -0.61 -6.91
CA ARG A 70 -3.08 -0.08 -6.50
C ARG A 70 -3.17 0.12 -5.00
N LEU A 71 -2.71 -0.85 -4.22
CA LEU A 71 -2.77 -0.78 -2.76
C LEU A 71 -1.91 0.35 -2.22
N LEU A 72 -0.70 0.55 -2.75
CA LEU A 72 0.12 1.70 -2.41
C LEU A 72 -0.59 3.02 -2.74
N ARG A 73 -1.24 3.12 -3.91
CA ARG A 73 -2.01 4.31 -4.28
C ARG A 73 -3.20 4.55 -3.34
N ALA A 74 -3.88 3.49 -2.92
CA ALA A 74 -4.96 3.55 -1.94
C ALA A 74 -4.46 4.00 -0.55
N ASP A 75 -3.31 3.47 -0.11
CA ASP A 75 -2.66 3.83 1.16
C ASP A 75 -2.28 5.33 1.17
N ILE A 76 -1.69 5.84 0.07
CA ILE A 76 -1.35 7.26 -0.09
C ILE A 76 -2.61 8.14 -0.14
N ARG A 77 -3.66 7.72 -0.88
CA ARG A 77 -4.94 8.45 -0.93
C ARG A 77 -5.62 8.51 0.43
N THR A 78 -5.54 7.44 1.21
CA THR A 78 -6.02 7.41 2.60
C THR A 78 -5.28 8.45 3.45
N ALA A 79 -3.95 8.53 3.35
CA ALA A 79 -3.14 9.52 4.06
C ALA A 79 -3.39 10.97 3.58
N LEU A 80 -3.88 11.18 2.35
CA LEU A 80 -4.33 12.46 1.81
C LEU A 80 -5.81 12.77 2.09
N HIS A 81 -6.50 11.92 2.87
CA HIS A 81 -7.93 11.97 3.17
C HIS A 81 -8.84 11.86 1.93
N ASP A 82 -8.32 11.37 0.81
CA ASP A 82 -9.08 11.09 -0.42
C ASP A 82 -9.77 9.71 -0.33
N TYR A 83 -10.64 9.58 0.67
CA TYR A 83 -11.25 8.30 1.04
C TYR A 83 -12.11 7.64 -0.05
N PRO A 84 -12.90 8.36 -0.87
CA PRO A 84 -13.68 7.71 -1.94
C PRO A 84 -12.79 7.12 -3.03
N GLN A 85 -11.70 7.79 -3.42
CA GLN A 85 -10.76 7.26 -4.39
C GLN A 85 -9.84 6.17 -3.79
N ALA A 86 -9.51 6.26 -2.50
CA ALA A 86 -8.82 5.17 -1.79
C ALA A 86 -9.69 3.91 -1.76
N LEU A 87 -10.97 4.03 -1.41
CA LEU A 87 -11.93 2.92 -1.42
C LEU A 87 -12.06 2.30 -2.82
N ALA A 88 -12.13 3.14 -3.86
CA ALA A 88 -12.19 2.68 -5.24
C ALA A 88 -10.94 1.85 -5.63
N ASP A 89 -9.73 2.28 -5.26
CA ASP A 89 -8.52 1.49 -5.49
C ASP A 89 -8.52 0.15 -4.73
N TYR A 90 -8.95 0.17 -3.46
CA TYR A 90 -9.10 -1.04 -2.65
C TYR A 90 -10.13 -2.02 -3.23
N GLN A 91 -11.15 -1.55 -3.94
CA GLN A 91 -12.17 -2.37 -4.60
C GLN A 91 -11.74 -2.94 -5.96
N GLN A 92 -10.63 -2.45 -6.52
CA GLN A 92 -10.05 -2.94 -7.79
C GLN A 92 -9.00 -4.04 -7.58
N VAL A 93 -8.79 -4.47 -6.33
CA VAL A 93 -7.89 -5.57 -5.95
C VAL A 93 -8.75 -6.80 -5.66
N ALA A 94 -8.32 -7.97 -6.11
CA ALA A 94 -9.05 -9.21 -5.85
C ALA A 94 -9.11 -9.47 -4.34
N ASP A 95 -10.30 -9.80 -3.83
CA ASP A 95 -10.53 -9.86 -2.39
C ASP A 95 -9.67 -10.92 -1.69
N ALA A 96 -9.32 -12.01 -2.36
CA ALA A 96 -8.40 -13.04 -1.86
C ALA A 96 -6.95 -12.53 -1.65
N ASP A 97 -6.53 -11.51 -2.40
CA ASP A 97 -5.16 -10.97 -2.36
C ASP A 97 -4.98 -9.88 -1.30
N LEU A 98 -6.04 -9.47 -0.59
CA LEU A 98 -5.98 -8.44 0.45
C LEU A 98 -5.48 -9.01 1.80
N PRO A 99 -4.32 -8.56 2.33
CA PRO A 99 -3.92 -8.84 3.71
C PRO A 99 -4.96 -8.36 4.73
N ALA A 100 -4.98 -8.96 5.93
CA ALA A 100 -5.96 -8.64 6.98
C ALA A 100 -6.06 -7.13 7.29
N SER A 101 -4.94 -6.42 7.39
CA SER A 101 -4.87 -4.98 7.62
C SER A 101 -5.44 -4.13 6.48
N ARG A 102 -5.26 -4.59 5.25
CA ARG A 102 -5.79 -3.95 4.04
C ARG A 102 -7.27 -4.23 3.84
N LYS A 103 -7.73 -5.42 4.23
CA LYS A 103 -9.17 -5.71 4.35
C LYS A 103 -9.81 -4.80 5.40
N MET A 104 -9.20 -4.69 6.59
CA MET A 104 -9.64 -3.79 7.65
C MET A 104 -9.74 -2.34 7.16
N MET A 105 -8.70 -1.82 6.50
CA MET A 105 -8.71 -0.46 5.93
C MET A 105 -9.80 -0.27 4.86
N GLN A 106 -10.01 -1.24 3.97
CA GLN A 106 -11.15 -1.23 3.03
C GLN A 106 -12.49 -1.13 3.76
N CYS A 107 -12.68 -1.84 4.88
CA CYS A 107 -13.91 -1.78 5.67
C CYS A 107 -14.12 -0.41 6.33
N LEU A 108 -13.05 0.16 6.91
CA LEU A 108 -13.05 1.49 7.52
C LEU A 108 -13.38 2.58 6.48
N LEU A 109 -12.74 2.54 5.31
CA LEU A 109 -13.03 3.42 4.18
C LEU A 109 -14.46 3.25 3.68
N ARG A 110 -14.96 2.00 3.59
CA ARG A 110 -16.35 1.71 3.21
C ARG A 110 -17.33 2.38 4.17
N GLU A 111 -17.09 2.31 5.49
CA GLU A 111 -17.93 2.97 6.49
C GLU A 111 -17.78 4.51 6.45
N ARG A 112 -16.57 5.02 6.25
CA ARG A 112 -16.30 6.47 6.18
C ARG A 112 -16.96 7.16 4.99
N VAL A 113 -17.12 6.43 3.88
CA VAL A 113 -17.76 6.90 2.64
C VAL A 113 -19.26 6.54 2.59
N GLN A 114 -19.66 5.41 3.17
CA GLN A 114 -21.04 4.90 3.21
C GLN A 114 -21.36 4.36 4.62
N PRO A 115 -21.73 5.23 5.59
CA PRO A 115 -21.81 4.87 7.01
C PRO A 115 -23.07 4.09 7.42
N VAL A 116 -24.10 4.04 6.58
CA VAL A 116 -25.39 3.43 6.92
C VAL A 116 -25.86 2.51 5.78
N PRO A 117 -26.11 1.20 6.05
CA PRO A 117 -25.77 0.48 7.29
C PRO A 117 -24.24 0.33 7.46
N PRO A 118 -23.74 0.17 8.70
CA PRO A 118 -22.32 -0.08 8.94
C PRO A 118 -21.89 -1.43 8.32
N PRO A 119 -20.65 -1.53 7.81
CA PRO A 119 -20.21 -2.66 6.98
C PRO A 119 -19.81 -3.92 7.77
N LEU A 120 -20.61 -4.37 8.75
CA LEU A 120 -20.29 -5.42 9.74
C LEU A 120 -19.64 -6.69 9.14
N ASP A 121 -20.19 -7.25 8.06
CA ASP A 121 -19.66 -8.45 7.39
C ASP A 121 -18.22 -8.30 6.90
N CYS A 122 -17.80 -7.09 6.54
CA CYS A 122 -16.43 -6.81 6.10
C CYS A 122 -15.46 -6.87 7.28
N TYR A 123 -15.84 -6.33 8.44
CA TYR A 123 -15.04 -6.44 9.66
C TYR A 123 -14.99 -7.87 10.18
N ALA A 124 -16.08 -8.63 10.07
CA ALA A 124 -16.09 -10.06 10.37
C ALA A 124 -15.09 -10.81 9.47
N ASP A 125 -15.00 -10.44 8.19
CA ASP A 125 -13.99 -11.00 7.28
C ASP A 125 -12.55 -10.58 7.61
N ALA A 126 -12.31 -9.30 7.90
CA ALA A 126 -11.01 -8.83 8.38
C ALA A 126 -10.57 -9.60 9.64
N GLY A 127 -11.48 -9.81 10.59
CA GLY A 127 -11.26 -10.62 11.80
C GLY A 127 -10.90 -12.07 11.49
N ARG A 128 -11.57 -12.72 10.54
CA ARG A 128 -11.20 -14.08 10.08
C ARG A 128 -9.78 -14.12 9.50
N ARG A 129 -9.37 -13.11 8.74
CA ARG A 129 -8.01 -13.02 8.17
C ARG A 129 -6.94 -12.82 9.24
N TYR A 130 -7.19 -11.99 10.25
CA TYR A 130 -6.30 -11.89 11.40
C TYR A 130 -6.20 -13.22 12.17
N ALA A 131 -7.33 -13.90 12.39
CA ALA A 131 -7.35 -15.19 13.06
C ALA A 131 -6.61 -16.31 12.30
N ALA A 132 -6.58 -16.26 10.97
CA ALA A 132 -5.81 -17.18 10.13
C ALA A 132 -4.28 -16.93 10.18
N GLY A 133 -3.85 -15.76 10.64
CA GLY A 133 -2.45 -15.33 10.61
C GLY A 133 -1.57 -15.78 11.79
N GLY A 134 -2.13 -16.36 12.86
CA GLY A 134 -1.32 -16.72 14.04
C GLY A 134 -2.06 -17.42 15.18
N ALA A 135 -1.30 -17.86 16.18
CA ALA A 135 -1.83 -18.54 17.36
C ALA A 135 -2.32 -17.55 18.43
N ARG A 136 -3.55 -17.75 18.92
CA ARG A 136 -4.31 -16.89 19.85
C ARG A 136 -4.69 -15.51 19.27
N PRO A 137 -5.72 -15.45 18.41
CA PRO A 137 -6.23 -14.19 17.84
C PRO A 137 -6.61 -13.14 18.90
N ALA A 138 -7.10 -13.56 20.07
CA ALA A 138 -7.44 -12.68 21.19
C ALA A 138 -6.27 -11.85 21.76
N GLY A 139 -5.01 -12.17 21.41
CA GLY A 139 -3.84 -11.34 21.76
C GLY A 139 -3.51 -10.26 20.73
N ASP A 140 -4.11 -10.29 19.53
CA ASP A 140 -3.92 -9.29 18.48
C ASP A 140 -4.96 -8.15 18.63
N PRO A 141 -4.54 -6.91 18.92
CA PRO A 141 -5.46 -5.79 19.04
C PRO A 141 -6.27 -5.54 17.76
N ASN A 142 -5.75 -5.87 16.58
CA ASN A 142 -6.47 -5.68 15.33
C ASN A 142 -7.58 -6.72 15.14
N TYR A 143 -7.36 -7.97 15.56
CA TYR A 143 -8.42 -8.98 15.60
C TYR A 143 -9.55 -8.52 16.52
N VAL A 144 -9.23 -8.09 17.74
CA VAL A 144 -10.21 -7.62 18.73
C VAL A 144 -10.97 -6.40 18.21
N MET A 145 -10.28 -5.42 17.60
CA MET A 145 -10.91 -4.25 16.99
C MET A 145 -11.82 -4.64 15.81
N ALA A 146 -11.43 -5.63 15.00
CA ALA A 146 -12.30 -6.16 13.94
C ALA A 146 -13.54 -6.87 14.50
N GLN A 147 -13.45 -7.54 15.65
CA GLN A 147 -14.63 -8.12 16.33
C GLN A 147 -15.57 -7.03 16.88
N LEU A 148 -15.03 -5.96 17.48
CA LEU A 148 -15.81 -4.82 17.95
C LEU A 148 -16.52 -4.09 16.80
N LEU A 149 -15.84 -3.88 15.67
CA LEU A 149 -16.43 -3.25 14.48
C LEU A 149 -17.39 -4.18 13.71
N ALA A 150 -17.30 -5.49 13.91
CA ALA A 150 -18.26 -6.48 13.41
C ALA A 150 -19.47 -6.68 14.32
N ASP A 151 -19.48 -6.09 15.53
CA ASP A 151 -20.53 -6.25 16.55
C ASP A 151 -20.77 -7.73 16.93
N THR A 152 -19.69 -8.51 17.10
CA THR A 152 -19.82 -9.93 17.48
C THR A 152 -20.13 -10.11 18.98
N PRO A 153 -20.90 -11.16 19.37
CA PRO A 153 -21.25 -11.41 20.77
C PRO A 153 -20.04 -11.58 21.72
N GLU A 154 -18.88 -11.96 21.19
CA GLU A 154 -17.63 -12.14 21.92
C GLU A 154 -16.84 -10.84 22.12
N ALA A 155 -17.10 -9.79 21.34
CA ALA A 155 -16.20 -8.66 21.17
C ALA A 155 -15.82 -7.94 22.48
N GLY A 156 -16.80 -7.72 23.37
CA GLY A 156 -16.55 -7.11 24.70
C GLY A 156 -15.60 -7.97 25.55
N ARG A 157 -15.87 -9.27 25.68
CA ARG A 157 -15.01 -10.20 26.44
C ARG A 157 -13.60 -10.31 25.85
N LEU A 158 -13.46 -10.18 24.52
CA LEU A 158 -12.17 -10.16 23.85
C LEU A 158 -11.40 -8.86 24.15
N ALA A 159 -12.09 -7.71 24.21
CA ALA A 159 -11.51 -6.44 24.63
C ALA A 159 -11.05 -6.48 26.10
N ASP A 160 -11.89 -6.98 27.00
CA ASP A 160 -11.56 -7.13 28.42
C ASP A 160 -10.33 -8.04 28.61
N ALA A 161 -10.32 -9.23 27.98
CA ALA A 161 -9.20 -10.16 28.06
C ALA A 161 -7.89 -9.60 27.46
N LEU A 162 -7.98 -8.84 26.36
CA LEU A 162 -6.83 -8.15 25.76
C LEU A 162 -6.26 -7.10 26.73
N LEU A 163 -7.13 -6.33 27.38
CA LEU A 163 -6.74 -5.35 28.39
C LEU A 163 -6.08 -6.05 29.59
N GLU A 164 -6.76 -7.01 30.22
CA GLU A 164 -6.26 -7.80 31.36
C GLU A 164 -4.88 -8.42 31.10
N ALA A 165 -4.66 -8.98 29.91
CA ALA A 165 -3.38 -9.58 29.51
C ALA A 165 -2.27 -8.54 29.24
N THR A 166 -2.59 -7.24 29.12
CA THR A 166 -1.61 -6.18 28.89
C THR A 166 -1.05 -5.65 30.22
N PRO A 167 0.28 -5.76 30.47
CA PRO A 167 0.90 -5.23 31.69
C PRO A 167 0.80 -3.69 31.78
N PRO A 168 0.78 -3.09 32.98
CA PRO A 168 0.76 -1.64 33.16
C PRO A 168 1.92 -0.93 32.43
N GLY A 169 1.61 0.17 31.76
CA GLY A 169 2.56 0.99 30.99
C GLY A 169 1.91 1.66 29.77
N PRO A 170 2.69 2.34 28.91
CA PRO A 170 2.16 3.13 27.79
C PRO A 170 1.31 2.31 26.79
N GLU A 171 1.65 1.03 26.57
CA GLU A 171 0.82 0.16 25.73
C GLU A 171 -0.56 -0.11 26.34
N ARG A 172 -0.64 -0.28 27.67
CA ARG A 172 -1.91 -0.44 28.39
C ARG A 172 -2.75 0.82 28.29
N GLU A 173 -2.14 2.00 28.45
CA GLU A 173 -2.83 3.29 28.30
C GLU A 173 -3.42 3.45 26.89
N ILE A 174 -2.64 3.14 25.84
CA ILE A 174 -3.10 3.17 24.45
C ILE A 174 -4.25 2.18 24.22
N ARG A 175 -4.12 0.94 24.72
CA ARG A 175 -5.19 -0.06 24.59
C ARG A 175 -6.43 0.35 25.37
N GLU A 176 -6.31 0.92 26.56
CA GLU A 176 -7.48 1.41 27.31
C GLU A 176 -8.19 2.54 26.56
N MET A 177 -7.49 3.49 25.95
CA MET A 177 -8.12 4.53 25.10
C MET A 177 -8.88 3.97 23.88
N LEU A 178 -8.47 2.81 23.36
CA LEU A 178 -9.05 2.20 22.15
C LEU A 178 -10.15 1.17 22.44
N PHE A 179 -10.00 0.37 23.49
CA PHE A 179 -10.81 -0.82 23.75
C PHE A 179 -11.76 -0.67 24.95
N LYS A 180 -11.39 0.12 25.95
CA LYS A 180 -12.26 0.37 27.12
C LYS A 180 -13.38 1.31 26.72
N ASP A 181 -14.62 0.97 27.08
CA ASP A 181 -15.81 1.77 26.76
C ASP A 181 -15.87 2.13 25.26
N PHE A 182 -15.60 1.11 24.41
CA PHE A 182 -15.41 1.24 22.96
C PHE A 182 -16.53 2.04 22.29
N ASP A 183 -16.13 3.09 21.58
CA ASP A 183 -17.02 3.97 20.82
C ASP A 183 -16.60 3.91 19.35
N ARG A 184 -17.42 3.23 18.55
CA ARG A 184 -17.25 3.05 17.11
C ARG A 184 -17.01 4.38 16.38
N ALA A 185 -17.78 5.42 16.70
CA ALA A 185 -17.71 6.69 16.02
C ALA A 185 -16.46 7.50 16.41
N ARG A 186 -16.03 7.39 17.68
CA ARG A 186 -14.75 7.94 18.17
C ARG A 186 -13.57 7.25 17.49
N TYR A 187 -13.58 5.92 17.43
CA TYR A 187 -12.54 5.13 16.78
C TYR A 187 -12.41 5.49 15.29
N LEU A 188 -13.52 5.49 14.55
CA LEU A 188 -13.52 5.84 13.12
C LEU A 188 -12.93 7.24 12.86
N ARG A 189 -13.30 8.25 13.68
CA ARG A 189 -12.71 9.60 13.59
C ARG A 189 -11.23 9.68 13.96
N SER A 190 -10.72 8.77 14.79
CA SER A 190 -9.29 8.71 15.10
C SER A 190 -8.44 8.06 14.01
N VAL A 191 -9.02 7.20 13.17
CA VAL A 191 -8.30 6.51 12.08
C VAL A 191 -8.51 7.19 10.73
N LEU A 192 -9.72 7.70 10.46
CA LEU A 192 -10.11 8.37 9.22
C LEU A 192 -10.83 9.70 9.56
N PRO A 193 -10.08 10.76 9.93
CA PRO A 193 -10.64 12.06 10.34
C PRO A 193 -11.48 12.77 9.27
#